data_AF-A0A0A2L6V7-F1
#
_entry.id   AF-A0A0A2L6V7-F1
#
_cell.length_a   1.000
_cell.length_b   1.000
_cell.length_c   1.000
_cell.angle_alpha   90.00
_cell.angle_beta   90.00
_cell.angle_gamma   90.00
#
_symmetry.space_group_name_H-M   'P 1'
#
loop_
_entity.id
_entity.type
_entity.pdbx_description
1 polymer ?
#
loop_
_entity_poly.entity_id
_entity_poly.type
_entity_poly.pdbx_seq_one_letter_code
_entity_poly.pdbx_strand_id
1 'polypeptide(L)'
;MWPSDDPISAYGLTAVLSSAATLLATDPPATPAPFIAVTEVSTPDTPLAQRINEYVKSRLSEPTYNHSLRVYHFGLAIKRYRFPEWAFTDETYFLACLLHDIGTTQHNLETTRMSFEFFGGLKALEVLQNLQPSFVGGSVAVAPKDQAESVAEAVIRHQDLCEKGKITALGQLLQLATIFDNTGSYANLIHSSTIQNVSKHFPRLKWSGCFASTIHEENRLKPWAHTTTLGEDEFRNKVLENTLMAPYE
;
A
#
# COMPACT_ATOMS: atom_id res chain seq x y z
N MET A 1 -7.30 -21.17 -9.50
CA MET A 1 -8.15 -21.39 -8.31
C MET A 1 -9.23 -20.32 -8.39
N TRP A 2 -10.51 -20.69 -8.47
CA TRP A 2 -11.60 -19.69 -8.42
C TRP A 2 -11.49 -18.92 -7.11
N PRO A 3 -11.86 -17.62 -7.07
CA PRO A 3 -11.87 -16.88 -5.83
C PRO A 3 -12.73 -17.65 -4.82
N SER A 4 -12.25 -17.74 -3.59
CA SER A 4 -12.99 -18.35 -2.50
C SER A 4 -14.35 -17.67 -2.37
N ASP A 5 -15.43 -18.46 -2.27
CA ASP A 5 -16.78 -17.93 -2.00
C ASP A 5 -16.89 -17.32 -0.58
N ASP A 6 -15.87 -17.49 0.26
CA ASP A 6 -15.78 -16.85 1.58
C ASP A 6 -15.18 -15.44 1.48
N PRO A 7 -15.97 -14.37 1.72
CA PRO A 7 -15.52 -12.98 1.63
C PRO A 7 -14.35 -12.66 2.56
N ILE A 8 -14.18 -13.40 3.67
CA ILE A 8 -13.05 -13.21 4.59
C ILE A 8 -11.73 -13.49 3.84
N SER A 9 -11.63 -14.66 3.22
CA SER A 9 -10.44 -15.02 2.43
C SER A 9 -10.33 -14.23 1.11
N ALA A 10 -11.45 -13.96 0.44
CA ALA A 10 -11.49 -13.27 -0.85
C ALA A 10 -11.02 -11.80 -0.75
N TYR A 11 -11.21 -11.16 0.40
CA TYR A 11 -10.76 -9.79 0.65
C TYR A 11 -9.52 -9.71 1.54
N GLY A 12 -8.92 -10.84 1.90
CA GLY A 12 -7.61 -10.87 2.57
C GLY A 12 -7.66 -10.64 4.07
N LEU A 13 -8.83 -10.81 4.69
CA LEU A 13 -9.05 -10.77 6.15
C LEU A 13 -8.49 -12.02 6.87
N THR A 14 -7.68 -12.83 6.19
CA THR A 14 -6.93 -13.95 6.77
C THR A 14 -5.87 -13.43 7.74
N ALA A 15 -5.87 -13.92 8.97
CA ALA A 15 -4.91 -13.53 9.99
C ALA A 15 -3.52 -14.13 9.75
N VAL A 16 -2.50 -13.28 9.57
CA VAL A 16 -1.08 -13.64 9.45
C VAL A 16 -0.26 -12.94 10.53
N LEU A 17 1.00 -13.34 10.71
CA LEU A 17 1.90 -12.72 11.70
C LEU A 17 2.19 -11.26 11.33
N SER A 18 2.06 -10.34 12.29
CA SER A 18 2.38 -8.91 12.09
C SER A 18 3.88 -8.64 11.93
N SER A 19 4.73 -9.37 12.66
CA SER A 19 6.18 -9.21 12.51
C SER A 19 6.61 -9.75 11.16
N ALA A 20 6.99 -8.84 10.25
CA ALA A 20 7.53 -9.19 8.94
C ALA A 20 8.75 -10.12 9.07
N ALA A 21 9.61 -9.90 10.07
CA ALA A 21 10.77 -10.76 10.32
C ALA A 21 10.34 -12.20 10.67
N THR A 22 9.39 -12.35 11.61
CA THR A 22 8.90 -13.67 12.02
C THR A 22 8.13 -14.36 10.89
N LEU A 23 7.33 -13.61 10.13
CA LEU A 23 6.61 -14.12 8.98
C LEU A 23 7.57 -14.63 7.90
N LEU A 24 8.55 -13.81 7.50
CA LEU A 24 9.48 -14.16 6.42
C LEU A 24 10.45 -15.29 6.79
N ALA A 25 10.72 -15.47 8.09
CA ALA A 25 11.47 -16.62 8.61
C ALA A 25 10.69 -17.95 8.51
N THR A 26 9.36 -17.89 8.37
CA THR A 26 8.52 -19.07 8.16
C THR A 26 8.64 -19.52 6.70
N ASP A 27 8.97 -20.79 6.49
CA ASP A 27 9.10 -21.44 5.17
C ASP A 27 9.83 -20.58 4.13
N PRO A 28 11.14 -20.27 4.36
CA PRO A 28 11.91 -19.46 3.44
C PRO A 28 12.02 -20.15 2.07
N PRO A 29 11.97 -19.38 0.97
CA PRO A 29 11.97 -19.95 -0.37
C PRO A 29 13.35 -20.54 -0.68
N ALA A 30 13.36 -21.71 -1.34
CA ALA A 30 14.61 -22.38 -1.72
C ALA A 30 15.33 -21.71 -2.91
N THR A 31 14.61 -20.93 -3.71
CA THR A 31 15.12 -20.23 -4.89
C THR A 31 14.98 -18.73 -4.73
N PRO A 32 15.82 -17.90 -5.39
CA PRO A 32 15.65 -16.45 -5.40
C PRO A 32 14.32 -16.00 -6.02
N ALA A 33 13.91 -14.76 -5.74
CA ALA A 33 12.72 -14.16 -6.34
C ALA A 33 12.81 -14.19 -7.88
N PRO A 34 11.77 -14.65 -8.59
CA PRO A 34 11.78 -14.66 -10.05
C PRO A 34 11.60 -13.24 -10.60
N PHE A 35 12.07 -13.04 -11.83
CA PHE A 35 11.71 -11.85 -12.60
C PHE A 35 10.21 -11.90 -12.95
N ILE A 36 9.53 -10.77 -12.75
CA ILE A 36 8.12 -10.57 -13.11
C ILE A 36 8.05 -9.23 -13.84
N ALA A 37 7.68 -9.24 -15.12
CA ALA A 37 7.53 -7.99 -15.86
C ALA A 37 6.27 -7.23 -15.42
N VAL A 38 6.29 -5.89 -15.54
CA VAL A 38 5.10 -5.04 -15.31
C VAL A 38 3.91 -5.50 -16.14
N THR A 39 4.15 -5.93 -17.38
CA THR A 39 3.13 -6.41 -18.32
C THR A 39 2.47 -7.73 -17.91
N GLU A 40 3.05 -8.48 -16.98
CA GLU A 40 2.47 -9.72 -16.42
C GLU A 40 1.56 -9.45 -15.22
N VAL A 41 1.46 -8.20 -14.79
CA VAL A 41 0.62 -7.75 -13.70
C VAL A 41 -0.39 -6.77 -14.26
N SER A 42 -1.57 -7.29 -14.63
CA SER A 42 -2.65 -6.47 -15.18
C SER A 42 -3.23 -5.55 -14.12
N THR A 43 -3.41 -4.29 -14.45
CA THR A 43 -4.23 -3.38 -13.64
C THR A 43 -5.69 -3.87 -13.69
N PRO A 44 -6.39 -3.98 -12.55
CA PRO A 44 -7.80 -4.33 -12.52
C PRO A 44 -8.64 -3.31 -13.31
N ASP A 45 -9.50 -3.80 -14.19
CA ASP A 45 -10.29 -3.01 -15.15
C ASP A 45 -11.79 -2.96 -14.81
N THR A 46 -12.15 -3.38 -13.59
CA THR A 46 -13.53 -3.33 -13.12
C THR A 46 -14.01 -1.88 -12.95
N PRO A 47 -15.34 -1.65 -12.97
CA PRO A 47 -15.89 -0.31 -12.74
C PRO A 47 -15.47 0.30 -11.39
N LEU A 48 -15.30 -0.52 -10.34
CA LEU A 48 -14.85 -0.06 -9.04
C LEU A 48 -13.38 0.37 -9.09
N ALA A 49 -12.50 -0.47 -9.67
CA ALA A 49 -11.08 -0.17 -9.79
C ALA A 49 -10.82 1.08 -10.62
N GLN A 50 -11.52 1.24 -11.76
CA GLN A 50 -11.43 2.43 -12.61
C GLN A 50 -11.86 3.69 -11.85
N ARG A 51 -13.01 3.67 -11.18
CA ARG A 51 -13.52 4.79 -10.39
C ARG A 51 -12.53 5.23 -9.30
N ILE A 52 -11.96 4.27 -8.57
CA ILE A 52 -11.03 4.56 -7.48
C ILE A 52 -9.67 5.04 -8.03
N ASN A 53 -9.20 4.46 -9.13
CA ASN A 53 -8.00 4.92 -9.81
C ASN A 53 -8.14 6.38 -10.29
N GLU A 54 -9.26 6.74 -10.90
CA GLU A 54 -9.55 8.12 -11.31
C GLU A 54 -9.61 9.07 -10.10
N TYR A 55 -10.30 8.66 -9.04
CA TYR A 55 -10.38 9.42 -7.80
C TYR A 55 -8.99 9.72 -7.22
N VAL A 56 -8.17 8.68 -7.03
CA VAL A 56 -6.82 8.80 -6.45
C VAL A 56 -5.90 9.62 -7.35
N LYS A 57 -5.91 9.37 -8.67
CA LYS A 57 -5.10 10.11 -9.64
C LYS A 57 -5.43 11.60 -9.68
N SER A 58 -6.67 11.99 -9.38
CA SER A 58 -7.07 13.40 -9.29
C SER A 58 -6.67 14.11 -7.99
N ARG A 59 -6.21 13.36 -6.98
CA ARG A 59 -5.98 13.87 -5.61
C ARG A 59 -4.53 13.75 -5.16
N LEU A 60 -3.84 12.68 -5.54
CA LEU A 60 -2.45 12.47 -5.19
C LEU A 60 -1.52 13.27 -6.09
N SER A 61 -0.36 13.63 -5.55
CA SER A 61 0.76 14.08 -6.38
C SER A 61 1.22 12.94 -7.30
N GLU A 62 1.82 13.26 -8.44
CA GLU A 62 2.34 12.25 -9.36
C GLU A 62 3.37 11.30 -8.69
N PRO A 63 4.34 11.77 -7.87
CA PRO A 63 5.22 10.88 -7.12
C PRO A 63 4.48 9.89 -6.21
N THR A 64 3.46 10.35 -5.47
CA THR A 64 2.67 9.51 -4.56
C THR A 64 1.79 8.52 -5.35
N TYR A 65 1.18 8.95 -6.45
CA TYR A 65 0.41 8.07 -7.32
C TYR A 65 1.30 6.98 -7.93
N ASN A 66 2.48 7.34 -8.44
CA ASN A 66 3.44 6.38 -8.96
C ASN A 66 3.93 5.43 -7.86
N HIS A 67 4.14 5.92 -6.63
CA HIS A 67 4.44 5.08 -5.47
C HIS A 67 3.35 4.02 -5.24
N SER A 68 2.08 4.42 -5.19
CA SER A 68 0.96 3.48 -5.07
C SER A 68 0.97 2.39 -6.15
N LEU A 69 1.28 2.75 -7.41
CA LEU A 69 1.40 1.76 -8.49
C LEU A 69 2.63 0.87 -8.32
N ARG A 70 3.79 1.40 -7.92
CA ARG A 70 4.96 0.59 -7.60
C ARG A 70 4.68 -0.40 -6.48
N VAL A 71 4.04 0.04 -5.39
CA VAL A 71 3.61 -0.80 -4.26
C VAL A 71 2.71 -1.94 -4.75
N TYR A 72 1.75 -1.66 -5.64
CA TYR A 72 0.91 -2.70 -6.24
C TYR A 72 1.73 -3.77 -6.99
N HIS A 73 2.64 -3.36 -7.86
CA HIS A 73 3.46 -4.30 -8.63
C HIS A 73 4.47 -5.07 -7.76
N PHE A 74 5.13 -4.40 -6.83
CA PHE A 74 6.07 -5.01 -5.89
C PHE A 74 5.37 -5.97 -4.94
N GLY A 75 4.20 -5.61 -4.42
CA GLY A 75 3.39 -6.48 -3.60
C GLY A 75 2.94 -7.72 -4.34
N LEU A 76 2.47 -7.62 -5.58
CA LEU A 76 2.09 -8.82 -6.34
C LEU A 76 3.30 -9.70 -6.70
N ALA A 77 4.48 -9.11 -6.91
CA ALA A 77 5.71 -9.89 -7.03
C ALA A 77 6.04 -10.65 -5.72
N ILE A 78 5.97 -9.98 -4.57
CA ILE A 78 6.16 -10.59 -3.25
C ILE A 78 5.13 -11.70 -3.01
N LYS A 79 3.84 -11.44 -3.26
CA LYS A 79 2.74 -12.39 -3.09
C LYS A 79 2.96 -13.65 -3.92
N ARG A 80 3.23 -13.52 -5.22
CA ARG A 80 3.46 -14.66 -6.13
C ARG A 80 4.67 -15.51 -5.70
N TYR A 81 5.68 -14.88 -5.11
CA TYR A 81 6.92 -15.55 -4.71
C TYR A 81 6.86 -16.15 -3.29
N ARG A 82 6.34 -15.41 -2.31
CA ARG A 82 6.38 -15.78 -0.89
C ARG A 82 5.08 -16.36 -0.36
N PHE A 83 3.95 -15.90 -0.88
CA PHE A 83 2.63 -16.20 -0.33
C PHE A 83 1.62 -16.56 -1.44
N PRO A 84 1.94 -17.54 -2.31
CA PRO A 84 1.06 -17.91 -3.42
C PRO A 84 -0.32 -18.42 -2.95
N GLU A 85 -0.44 -18.83 -1.68
CA GLU A 85 -1.67 -19.26 -1.04
C GLU A 85 -2.59 -18.12 -0.58
N TRP A 86 -2.12 -16.87 -0.55
CA TRP A 86 -2.96 -15.73 -0.18
C TRP A 86 -4.02 -15.46 -1.26
N ALA A 87 -5.27 -15.81 -0.96
CA ALA A 87 -6.34 -15.92 -1.95
C ALA A 87 -7.03 -14.60 -2.34
N PHE A 88 -6.69 -13.47 -1.71
CA PHE A 88 -7.37 -12.21 -1.97
C PHE A 88 -7.17 -11.72 -3.41
N THR A 89 -8.16 -11.01 -3.95
CA THR A 89 -8.14 -10.55 -5.34
C THR A 89 -7.13 -9.43 -5.57
N ASP A 90 -6.58 -9.38 -6.79
CA ASP A 90 -5.68 -8.31 -7.21
C ASP A 90 -6.40 -6.94 -7.19
N GLU A 91 -7.72 -6.90 -7.42
CA GLU A 91 -8.54 -5.69 -7.22
C GLU A 91 -8.49 -5.21 -5.77
N THR A 92 -8.72 -6.08 -4.79
CA THR A 92 -8.72 -5.67 -3.37
C THR A 92 -7.36 -5.10 -2.98
N TYR A 93 -6.27 -5.72 -3.46
CA TYR A 93 -4.93 -5.20 -3.22
C TYR A 93 -4.65 -3.89 -3.96
N PHE A 94 -5.11 -3.75 -5.20
CA PHE A 94 -4.99 -2.52 -5.97
C PHE A 94 -5.69 -1.34 -5.28
N LEU A 95 -6.91 -1.56 -4.77
CA LEU A 95 -7.65 -0.55 -4.01
C LEU A 95 -6.90 -0.10 -2.76
N ALA A 96 -6.32 -1.03 -2.00
CA ALA A 96 -5.50 -0.71 -0.84
C ALA A 96 -4.23 0.08 -1.22
N CYS A 97 -3.52 -0.33 -2.27
CA CYS A 97 -2.33 0.35 -2.76
C CYS A 97 -2.62 1.78 -3.21
N LEU A 98 -3.71 1.99 -3.94
CA LEU A 98 -4.11 3.33 -4.39
C LEU A 98 -4.50 4.25 -3.23
N LEU A 99 -5.14 3.71 -2.19
CA LEU A 99 -5.73 4.52 -1.11
C LEU A 99 -4.81 4.70 0.11
N HIS A 100 -3.75 3.91 0.29
CA HIS A 100 -2.97 3.91 1.54
C HIS A 100 -2.41 5.29 1.92
N ASP A 101 -1.98 6.06 0.92
CA ASP A 101 -1.41 7.39 1.10
C ASP A 101 -2.42 8.53 0.86
N ILE A 102 -3.72 8.26 0.72
CA ILE A 102 -4.70 9.34 0.47
C ILE A 102 -4.73 10.37 1.60
N GLY A 103 -4.40 9.97 2.83
CA GLY A 103 -4.27 10.86 3.98
C GLY A 103 -3.15 11.90 3.86
N THR A 104 -2.16 11.66 2.98
CA THR A 104 -0.95 12.48 2.83
C THR A 104 -1.13 13.72 1.95
N THR A 105 -2.26 13.87 1.25
CA THR A 105 -2.49 15.08 0.45
C THR A 105 -2.45 16.31 1.35
N GLN A 106 -1.89 17.43 0.86
CA GLN A 106 -1.80 18.66 1.65
C GLN A 106 -3.15 19.06 2.25
N HIS A 107 -4.23 18.97 1.47
CA HIS A 107 -5.58 19.22 1.94
C HIS A 107 -5.98 18.30 3.10
N ASN A 108 -5.71 17.00 3.03
CA ASN A 108 -6.07 16.06 4.09
C ASN A 108 -5.19 16.24 5.34
N LEU A 109 -3.90 16.55 5.18
CA LEU A 109 -2.99 16.84 6.29
C LEU A 109 -3.47 18.04 7.12
N GLU A 110 -3.98 19.08 6.47
CA GLU A 110 -4.41 20.33 7.11
C GLU A 110 -5.85 20.28 7.67
N THR A 111 -6.72 19.44 7.11
CA THR A 111 -8.15 19.41 7.46
C THR A 111 -8.51 18.47 8.60
N THR A 112 -7.60 17.59 9.02
CA THR A 112 -7.82 16.68 10.15
C THR A 112 -6.78 16.86 11.25
N ARG A 113 -7.13 16.46 12.48
CA ARG A 113 -6.20 16.32 13.61
C ARG A 113 -5.79 14.87 13.87
N MET A 114 -6.29 13.93 13.07
CA MET A 114 -5.95 12.50 13.15
C MET A 114 -4.68 12.21 12.35
N SER A 115 -3.95 11.16 12.74
CA SER A 115 -2.85 10.58 11.96
C SER A 115 -3.31 10.28 10.53
N PHE A 116 -2.43 10.51 9.54
CA PHE A 116 -2.81 10.38 8.13
C PHE A 116 -3.27 8.96 7.76
N GLU A 117 -2.72 7.92 8.40
CA GLU A 117 -3.08 6.52 8.17
C GLU A 117 -4.51 6.26 8.64
N PHE A 118 -4.88 6.82 9.79
CA PHE A 118 -6.21 6.67 10.38
C PHE A 118 -7.24 7.41 9.55
N PHE A 119 -6.97 8.68 9.22
CA PHE A 119 -7.86 9.47 8.38
C PHE A 119 -7.94 8.91 6.95
N GLY A 120 -6.83 8.42 6.41
CA GLY A 120 -6.75 7.74 5.13
C GLY A 120 -7.65 6.50 5.09
N GLY A 121 -7.65 5.68 6.14
CA GLY A 121 -8.53 4.53 6.26
C GLY A 121 -10.02 4.90 6.31
N LEU A 122 -10.37 5.96 7.06
CA LEU A 122 -11.73 6.49 7.05
C LEU A 122 -12.15 7.00 5.66
N LYS A 123 -11.23 7.68 4.95
CA LYS A 123 -11.45 8.12 3.57
C LYS A 123 -11.58 6.96 2.60
N ALA A 124 -10.84 5.88 2.82
CA ALA A 124 -10.98 4.65 2.03
C ALA A 124 -12.38 4.05 2.18
N LEU A 125 -12.91 3.92 3.42
CA LEU A 125 -14.29 3.48 3.64
C LEU A 125 -15.30 4.37 2.92
N GLU A 126 -15.16 5.69 3.10
CA GLU A 126 -16.05 6.70 2.53
C GLU A 126 -16.15 6.58 1.00
N VAL A 127 -15.00 6.53 0.30
CA VAL A 127 -14.99 6.50 -1.17
C VAL A 127 -15.38 5.13 -1.73
N LEU A 128 -14.93 4.03 -1.11
CA LEU A 128 -15.22 2.68 -1.57
C LEU A 128 -16.71 2.37 -1.47
N GLN A 129 -17.37 2.80 -0.38
CA GLN A 129 -18.80 2.61 -0.17
C GLN A 129 -19.67 3.78 -0.64
N ASN A 130 -19.06 4.84 -1.19
CA ASN A 130 -19.75 6.06 -1.65
C ASN A 130 -20.66 6.68 -0.56
N LEU A 131 -20.16 6.77 0.68
CA LEU A 131 -20.93 7.24 1.84
C LEU A 131 -21.22 8.74 1.81
N GLN A 132 -20.41 9.51 1.09
CA GLN A 132 -20.66 10.92 0.77
C GLN A 132 -20.74 11.06 -0.75
N PRO A 133 -21.95 11.08 -1.35
CA PRO A 133 -22.09 11.15 -2.79
C PRO A 133 -21.52 12.47 -3.33
N SER A 134 -20.31 12.43 -3.86
CA SER A 134 -19.72 13.54 -4.62
C SER A 134 -20.07 13.48 -6.11
N PHE A 135 -20.68 12.39 -6.56
CA PHE A 135 -21.14 12.19 -7.93
C PHE A 135 -22.64 12.50 -8.04
N VAL A 136 -22.97 13.58 -8.74
CA VAL A 136 -24.35 13.94 -9.06
C VAL A 136 -24.78 13.15 -10.30
N GLY A 137 -25.59 12.10 -10.10
CA GLY A 137 -26.26 11.34 -11.16
C GLY A 137 -25.71 9.93 -11.43
N GLY A 138 -26.59 8.92 -11.36
CA GLY A 138 -26.32 7.51 -11.68
C GLY A 138 -25.88 6.63 -10.50
N SER A 139 -26.05 5.31 -10.62
CA SER A 139 -25.47 4.33 -9.69
C SER A 139 -23.97 4.20 -9.96
N VAL A 140 -23.13 4.48 -8.96
CA VAL A 140 -21.68 4.24 -9.03
C VAL A 140 -21.34 2.84 -8.50
N ALA A 141 -20.30 2.22 -9.04
CA ALA A 141 -19.83 0.93 -8.54
C ALA A 141 -19.21 1.09 -7.15
N VAL A 142 -19.73 0.38 -6.15
CA VAL A 142 -19.24 0.40 -4.76
C VAL A 142 -18.65 -0.94 -4.37
N ALA A 143 -17.69 -0.92 -3.45
CA ALA A 143 -17.12 -2.13 -2.88
C ALA A 143 -18.15 -2.84 -1.97
N PRO A 144 -18.20 -4.18 -1.96
CA PRO A 144 -18.81 -4.93 -0.88
C PRO A 144 -18.25 -4.48 0.48
N LYS A 145 -19.08 -4.52 1.51
CA LYS A 145 -18.72 -4.03 2.85
C LYS A 145 -17.40 -4.63 3.35
N ASP A 146 -17.27 -5.94 3.30
CA ASP A 146 -16.09 -6.65 3.80
C ASP A 146 -14.81 -6.30 2.99
N GLN A 147 -14.95 -5.98 1.70
CA GLN A 147 -13.83 -5.50 0.89
C GLN A 147 -13.41 -4.09 1.31
N ALA A 148 -14.37 -3.19 1.52
CA ALA A 148 -14.10 -1.83 1.99
C ALA A 148 -13.45 -1.84 3.38
N GLU A 149 -13.96 -2.66 4.30
CA GLU A 149 -13.40 -2.82 5.65
C GLU A 149 -12.01 -3.43 5.63
N SER A 150 -11.75 -4.44 4.77
CA SER A 150 -10.41 -5.01 4.62
C SER A 150 -9.39 -3.98 4.11
N VAL A 151 -9.78 -3.19 3.09
CA VAL A 151 -8.92 -2.11 2.57
C VAL A 151 -8.67 -1.06 3.65
N ALA A 152 -9.71 -0.63 4.37
CA ALA A 152 -9.57 0.37 5.42
C ALA A 152 -8.67 -0.11 6.57
N GLU A 153 -8.85 -1.35 7.04
CA GLU A 153 -7.98 -1.98 8.05
C GLU A 153 -6.52 -2.01 7.58
N ALA A 154 -6.27 -2.41 6.33
CA ALA A 154 -4.93 -2.42 5.74
C ALA A 154 -4.32 -1.01 5.67
N VAL A 155 -5.10 0.00 5.26
CA VAL A 155 -4.67 1.40 5.21
C VAL A 155 -4.40 1.96 6.61
N ILE A 156 -5.25 1.71 7.60
CA ILE A 156 -5.03 2.17 8.98
C ILE A 156 -3.71 1.63 9.54
N ARG A 157 -3.40 0.37 9.22
CA ARG A 157 -2.26 -0.35 9.80
C ARG A 157 -1.02 -0.38 8.90
N HIS A 158 -0.98 0.33 7.78
CA HIS A 158 0.15 0.21 6.84
C HIS A 158 1.48 0.75 7.38
N GLN A 159 1.47 1.55 8.46
CA GLN A 159 2.65 1.97 9.22
C GLN A 159 2.77 1.30 10.60
N ASP A 160 1.83 0.42 10.97
CA ASP A 160 1.82 -0.28 12.26
C ASP A 160 2.77 -1.50 12.23
N LEU A 161 4.08 -1.23 12.21
CA LEU A 161 5.15 -2.22 12.06
C LEU A 161 5.38 -3.02 13.37
N CYS A 162 4.36 -3.77 13.78
CA CYS A 162 4.32 -4.52 15.03
C CYS A 162 5.27 -5.74 15.05
N GLU A 163 5.95 -5.97 16.18
CA GLU A 163 6.78 -7.17 16.40
C GLU A 163 6.00 -8.39 16.93
N LYS A 164 4.74 -8.21 17.33
CA LYS A 164 3.89 -9.27 17.89
C LYS A 164 2.46 -9.14 17.38
N GLY A 165 1.71 -10.24 17.47
CA GLY A 165 0.29 -10.27 17.15
C GLY A 165 0.00 -10.68 15.71
N LYS A 166 -1.18 -10.28 15.23
CA LYS A 166 -1.72 -10.64 13.91
C LYS A 166 -2.20 -9.41 13.16
N ILE A 167 -2.15 -9.52 11.83
CA ILE A 167 -2.68 -8.55 10.86
C ILE A 167 -3.36 -9.32 9.73
N THR A 168 -4.15 -8.64 8.90
CA THR A 168 -4.72 -9.21 7.68
C THR A 168 -3.60 -9.52 6.67
N ALA A 169 -3.77 -10.56 5.86
CA ALA A 169 -2.84 -10.88 4.78
C ALA A 169 -2.70 -9.71 3.78
N LEU A 170 -3.79 -8.99 3.54
CA LEU A 170 -3.81 -7.76 2.74
C LEU A 170 -2.91 -6.67 3.34
N GLY A 171 -3.08 -6.38 4.64
CA GLY A 171 -2.31 -5.37 5.36
C GLY A 171 -0.84 -5.73 5.47
N GLN A 172 -0.52 -7.00 5.69
CA GLN A 172 0.87 -7.47 5.71
C GLN A 172 1.56 -7.30 4.36
N LEU A 173 0.87 -7.64 3.26
CA LEU A 173 1.43 -7.44 1.93
C LEU A 173 1.67 -5.95 1.66
N LEU A 174 0.72 -5.11 2.08
CA LEU A 174 0.83 -3.66 1.95
C LEU A 174 2.06 -3.13 2.71
N GLN A 175 2.26 -3.54 3.97
CA GLN A 175 3.44 -3.16 4.76
C GLN A 175 4.75 -3.60 4.09
N LEU A 176 4.84 -4.86 3.64
CA LEU A 176 6.05 -5.37 3.00
C LEU A 176 6.42 -4.55 1.76
N ALA A 177 5.43 -4.23 0.92
CA ALA A 177 5.63 -3.50 -0.32
C ALA A 177 5.93 -1.99 -0.10
N THR A 178 5.24 -1.32 0.84
CA THR A 178 5.51 0.08 1.16
C THR A 178 6.89 0.25 1.79
N ILE A 179 7.24 -0.61 2.76
CA ILE A 179 8.56 -0.58 3.42
C ILE A 179 9.68 -0.91 2.43
N PHE A 180 9.45 -1.83 1.48
CA PHE A 180 10.37 -2.07 0.37
C PHE A 180 10.59 -0.80 -0.48
N ASP A 181 9.54 -0.17 -1.01
CA ASP A 181 9.72 0.99 -1.91
C ASP A 181 10.26 2.24 -1.19
N ASN A 182 9.96 2.37 0.10
CA ASN A 182 10.36 3.52 0.92
C ASN A 182 11.78 3.39 1.46
N THR A 183 12.22 2.20 1.86
CA THR A 183 13.49 2.01 2.57
C THR A 183 14.46 1.02 1.94
N GLY A 184 14.03 0.29 0.90
CA GLY A 184 14.81 -0.79 0.29
C GLY A 184 14.91 -2.05 1.15
N SER A 185 14.21 -2.10 2.29
CA SER A 185 14.14 -3.30 3.14
C SER A 185 13.51 -4.46 2.37
N TYR A 186 13.87 -5.70 2.73
CA TYR A 186 13.37 -6.92 2.09
C TYR A 186 13.72 -7.04 0.59
N ALA A 187 14.84 -6.45 0.18
CA ALA A 187 15.30 -6.45 -1.22
C ALA A 187 15.37 -7.85 -1.87
N ASN A 188 15.61 -8.90 -1.08
CA ASN A 188 15.66 -10.28 -1.54
C ASN A 188 14.31 -10.86 -1.98
N LEU A 189 13.19 -10.18 -1.70
CA LEU A 189 11.86 -10.63 -2.09
C LEU A 189 11.48 -10.23 -3.53
N ILE A 190 12.26 -9.37 -4.18
CA ILE A 190 11.97 -8.86 -5.52
C ILE A 190 13.22 -8.92 -6.38
N HIS A 191 13.10 -9.51 -7.57
CA HIS A 191 14.20 -9.59 -8.52
C HIS A 191 14.61 -8.19 -9.03
N SER A 192 15.91 -7.93 -9.19
CA SER A 192 16.43 -6.61 -9.60
C SER A 192 15.84 -6.10 -10.93
N SER A 193 15.69 -6.99 -11.93
CA SER A 193 15.03 -6.65 -13.20
C SER A 193 13.55 -6.26 -13.02
N THR A 194 12.85 -6.81 -12.02
CA THR A 194 11.48 -6.39 -11.67
C THR A 194 11.51 -4.97 -11.12
N ILE A 195 12.45 -4.65 -10.23
CA ILE A 195 12.64 -3.29 -9.67
C ILE A 195 12.88 -2.27 -10.79
N GLN A 196 13.83 -2.57 -11.69
CA GLN A 196 14.15 -1.71 -12.82
C GLN A 196 12.95 -1.54 -13.77
N ASN A 197 12.24 -2.63 -14.08
CA ASN A 197 11.11 -2.60 -14.99
C ASN A 197 9.95 -1.78 -14.41
N VAL A 198 9.58 -2.02 -13.15
CA VAL A 198 8.53 -1.27 -12.43
C VAL A 198 8.88 0.20 -12.31
N SER A 199 10.11 0.53 -11.87
CA SER A 199 10.53 1.93 -11.69
C SER A 199 10.63 2.70 -13.01
N LYS A 200 10.89 2.01 -14.13
CA LYS A 200 10.83 2.61 -15.46
C LYS A 200 9.40 2.96 -15.90
N HIS A 201 8.41 2.13 -15.55
CA HIS A 201 7.01 2.39 -15.90
C HIS A 201 6.35 3.40 -14.96
N PHE A 202 6.75 3.42 -13.69
CA PHE A 202 6.22 4.31 -12.66
C PHE A 202 7.37 5.08 -11.98
N PRO A 203 7.89 6.15 -12.63
CA PRO A 203 9.05 6.89 -12.16
C PRO A 203 8.90 7.35 -10.71
N ARG A 204 9.99 7.32 -9.94
CA ARG A 204 9.99 7.72 -8.53
C ARG A 204 9.82 9.21 -8.35
N LEU A 205 10.41 10.03 -9.23
CA LEU A 205 10.30 11.48 -9.21
C LEU A 205 10.74 12.05 -7.84
N LYS A 206 11.93 11.66 -7.38
CA LYS A 206 12.49 11.99 -6.06
C LYS A 206 11.59 11.54 -4.91
N TRP A 207 11.02 10.34 -5.01
CA TRP A 207 10.08 9.78 -4.04
C TRP A 207 10.64 9.81 -2.62
N SER A 208 11.90 9.41 -2.41
CA SER A 208 12.47 9.41 -1.05
C SER A 208 12.46 10.81 -0.41
N GLY A 209 12.75 11.85 -1.19
CA GLY A 209 12.66 13.24 -0.70
C GLY A 209 11.22 13.70 -0.48
N CYS A 210 10.31 13.33 -1.39
CA CYS A 210 8.88 13.63 -1.27
C CYS A 210 8.30 13.03 0.01
N PHE A 211 8.49 11.73 0.23
CA PHE A 211 7.93 11.02 1.37
C PHE A 211 8.57 11.44 2.69
N ALA A 212 9.88 11.69 2.72
CA ALA A 212 10.55 12.26 3.89
C ALA A 212 9.97 13.63 4.29
N SER A 213 9.61 14.46 3.30
CA SER A 213 8.95 15.75 3.54
C SER A 213 7.54 15.57 4.08
N THR A 214 6.78 14.59 3.56
CA THR A 214 5.45 14.23 4.09
C THR A 214 5.52 13.78 5.55
N ILE A 215 6.47 12.90 5.91
CA ILE A 215 6.66 12.46 7.30
C ILE A 215 6.97 13.64 8.21
N HIS A 216 7.85 14.54 7.77
CA HIS A 216 8.18 15.74 8.53
C HIS A 216 6.95 16.63 8.75
N GLU A 217 6.14 16.84 7.70
CA GLU A 217 4.95 17.67 7.77
C GLU A 217 3.85 17.04 8.65
N GLU A 218 3.66 15.72 8.58
CA GLU A 218 2.77 14.97 9.46
C GLU A 218 3.11 15.23 10.93
N ASN A 219 4.37 15.00 11.31
CA ASN A 219 4.84 15.17 12.68
C ASN A 219 4.79 16.64 13.14
N ARG A 220 5.03 17.59 12.23
CA ARG A 220 4.94 19.04 12.53
C ARG A 220 3.50 19.48 12.78
N LEU A 221 2.55 19.06 11.95
CA LEU A 221 1.13 19.43 12.08
C LEU A 221 0.43 18.68 13.21
N LYS A 222 0.85 17.43 13.45
CA LYS A 222 0.25 16.49 14.38
C LYS A 222 1.36 15.80 15.19
N PRO A 223 1.92 16.46 16.22
CA PRO A 223 2.98 15.88 17.04
C PRO A 223 2.54 14.66 17.89
N TRP A 224 1.24 14.34 17.87
CA TRP A 224 0.64 13.14 18.45
C TRP A 224 0.29 12.07 17.41
N ALA A 225 0.67 12.26 16.14
CA ALA A 225 0.38 11.32 15.06
C ALA A 225 1.01 9.96 15.31
N HIS A 226 0.38 8.91 14.79
CA HIS A 226 0.90 7.54 14.86
C HIS A 226 2.28 7.42 14.18
N THR A 227 2.55 8.18 13.12
CA THR A 227 3.85 8.22 12.44
C THR A 227 5.03 8.49 13.38
N THR A 228 4.85 9.19 14.51
CA THR A 228 5.94 9.42 15.49
C THR A 228 6.43 8.12 16.14
N THR A 229 5.62 7.05 16.13
CA THR A 229 6.01 5.72 16.65
C THR A 229 7.10 5.04 15.83
N LEU A 230 7.34 5.48 14.59
CA LEU A 230 8.44 5.03 13.74
C LEU A 230 9.78 5.72 14.06
N GLY A 231 9.78 6.62 15.06
CA GLY A 231 10.90 7.51 15.37
C GLY A 231 10.80 8.83 14.60
N GLU A 232 10.93 9.96 15.30
CA GLU A 232 10.71 11.30 14.74
C GLU A 232 11.67 11.62 13.58
N ASP A 233 12.91 11.11 13.67
CA ASP A 233 13.93 11.26 12.64
C ASP A 233 14.34 9.92 12.02
N GLU A 234 14.29 8.82 12.78
CA GLU A 234 14.84 7.52 12.40
C GLU A 234 14.23 6.99 11.11
N PHE A 235 12.91 6.96 11.01
CA PHE A 235 12.25 6.45 9.81
C PHE A 235 12.44 7.38 8.61
N ARG A 236 12.35 8.69 8.82
CA ARG A 236 12.60 9.67 7.76
C ARG A 236 14.01 9.54 7.20
N ASN A 237 15.02 9.39 8.06
CA ASN A 237 16.40 9.22 7.64
C ASN A 237 16.58 7.89 6.89
N LYS A 238 15.95 6.81 7.37
CA LYS A 238 15.94 5.52 6.67
C LYS A 238 15.34 5.60 5.26
N VAL A 239 14.33 6.45 5.04
CA VAL A 239 13.77 6.71 3.70
C VAL A 239 14.76 7.46 2.81
N LEU A 240 15.44 8.47 3.34
CA LEU A 240 16.44 9.27 2.62
C LEU A 240 17.70 8.45 2.27
N GLU A 241 18.04 7.47 3.10
CA GLU A 241 19.19 6.58 2.94
C GLU A 241 18.87 5.31 2.13
N ASN A 242 17.76 5.29 1.38
CA ASN A 242 17.36 4.15 0.54
C ASN A 242 18.31 3.96 -0.66
N THR A 243 19.43 3.29 -0.41
CA THR A 243 20.47 2.99 -1.41
C THR A 243 20.00 2.05 -2.52
N LEU A 244 19.03 1.16 -2.24
CA LEU A 244 18.47 0.26 -3.25
C LEU A 244 17.75 1.05 -4.36
N MET A 245 17.00 2.08 -3.97
CA MET A 245 16.15 2.83 -4.88
C MET A 245 16.80 4.12 -5.43
N ALA A 246 17.94 4.53 -4.87
CA ALA A 246 18.70 5.71 -5.30
C ALA A 246 18.97 5.80 -6.82
N PRO A 247 19.26 4.69 -7.55
CA PRO A 247 19.44 4.75 -9.02
C PRO A 247 18.18 5.10 -9.82
N TYR A 248 17.00 5.15 -9.19
CA TYR A 248 15.71 5.35 -9.84
C TYR A 248 15.00 6.64 -9.40
N GLU A 249 15.64 7.48 -8.59
CA GLU A 249 15.10 8.76 -8.08
C GLU A 249 14.91 9.84 -9.17
#